data_AF-A0A7S1U5E3-F1
#
_entry.id   AF-A0A7S1U5E3-F1
#
_cell.length_a   1.000
_cell.length_b   1.000
_cell.length_c   1.000
_cell.angle_alpha   90.00
_cell.angle_beta   90.00
_cell.angle_gamma   90.00
#
_symmetry.space_group_name_H-M   'P 1'
#
loop_
_entity.id
_entity.type
_entity.pdbx_description
1 polymer ?
#
loop_
_entity_poly.entity_id
_entity_poly.type
_entity_poly.pdbx_seq_one_letter_code
_entity_poly.pdbx_strand_id
1 'polypeptide(L)'
;RRSPAAPRVRRSPALGGASRMPAVMRLVRAVTGAPVFTDIDPMTVVAAGAAVRAGMMDGVLEGFEVITPLQAAVLRAFAEGVEIDDAEEEDDEEDWEDPELEAAMEEAYAQHQRQQEGTASGEG
;
A
#
# COMPACT_ATOMS: atom_id res chain seq x y z
N ARG A 1 -17.13 -19.93 -10.27
CA ARG A 1 -16.35 -19.48 -9.09
C ARG A 1 -17.20 -19.69 -7.83
N ARG A 2 -16.80 -20.55 -6.88
CA ARG A 2 -17.45 -20.57 -5.56
C ARG A 2 -16.91 -19.37 -4.79
N SER A 3 -17.80 -18.52 -4.28
CA SER A 3 -17.41 -17.44 -3.38
C SER A 3 -16.80 -18.05 -2.11
N PRO A 4 -15.67 -17.56 -1.58
CA PRO A 4 -15.13 -18.07 -0.32
C PRO A 4 -16.17 -17.88 0.79
N ALA A 5 -16.41 -18.94 1.56
CA ALA A 5 -17.37 -18.90 2.67
C ALA A 5 -16.97 -17.80 3.66
N ALA A 6 -17.92 -16.96 4.07
CA ALA A 6 -17.67 -15.84 4.96
C ALA A 6 -16.91 -16.29 6.23
N PRO A 7 -15.90 -15.51 6.69
CA PRO A 7 -15.10 -15.88 7.85
C PRO A 7 -15.99 -16.02 9.08
N ARG A 8 -16.02 -17.23 9.64
CA ARG A 8 -16.84 -17.55 10.81
C ARG A 8 -16.14 -17.07 12.08
N VAL A 9 -16.62 -15.97 12.66
CA VAL A 9 -16.18 -15.51 13.98
C VAL A 9 -16.67 -16.49 15.05
N ARG A 10 -15.76 -17.20 15.70
CA ARG A 10 -16.11 -18.17 16.76
C ARG A 10 -16.36 -17.49 18.10
N ARG A 11 -15.58 -16.46 18.42
CA ARG A 11 -15.62 -15.71 19.68
C ARG A 11 -15.18 -14.28 19.43
N SER A 12 -15.68 -13.34 20.23
CA SER A 12 -15.27 -11.93 20.20
C SER A 12 -14.79 -11.52 21.61
N PRO A 13 -13.53 -11.07 21.77
CA PRO A 13 -13.07 -10.52 23.05
C PRO A 13 -13.53 -9.06 23.22
N ALA A 14 -13.88 -8.68 24.45
CA ALA A 14 -14.11 -7.28 24.82
C ALA A 14 -12.76 -6.55 24.98
N LEU A 15 -12.53 -5.46 24.24
CA LEU A 15 -11.29 -4.68 24.28
C LEU A 15 -11.57 -3.21 24.62
N GLY A 16 -10.75 -2.62 25.48
CA GLY A 16 -10.83 -1.21 25.87
C GLY A 16 -11.97 -0.87 26.85
N GLY A 17 -11.89 0.29 27.51
CA GLY A 17 -12.83 0.67 28.58
C GLY A 17 -14.29 0.77 28.14
N ALA A 18 -14.55 1.20 26.90
CA ALA A 18 -15.90 1.31 26.34
C ALA A 18 -16.66 -0.03 26.29
N SER A 19 -15.91 -1.14 26.22
CA SER A 19 -16.46 -2.49 26.19
C SER A 19 -17.15 -2.88 27.52
N ARG A 20 -16.93 -2.14 28.61
CA ARG A 20 -17.69 -2.31 29.87
C ARG A 20 -19.14 -1.85 29.77
N MET A 21 -19.50 -1.04 28.76
CA MET A 21 -20.87 -0.59 28.57
C MET A 21 -21.75 -1.75 28.05
N PRO A 22 -22.85 -2.13 28.73
CA PRO A 22 -23.70 -3.23 28.30
C PRO A 22 -24.29 -3.04 26.90
N ALA A 23 -24.57 -1.79 26.49
CA ALA A 23 -25.08 -1.49 25.15
C ALA A 23 -24.08 -1.84 24.05
N VAL A 24 -22.78 -1.58 24.26
CA VAL A 24 -21.70 -1.94 23.32
C VAL A 24 -21.61 -3.46 23.19
N MET A 25 -21.66 -4.17 24.32
CA MET A 25 -21.63 -5.64 24.33
C MET A 25 -22.78 -6.26 23.53
N ARG A 26 -23.99 -5.72 23.68
CA ARG A 26 -25.16 -6.18 22.88
C ARG A 26 -24.98 -5.90 21.39
N LEU A 27 -24.46 -4.72 21.03
CA LEU A 27 -24.21 -4.35 19.64
C LEU A 27 -23.18 -5.29 18.99
N VAL A 28 -22.06 -5.54 19.66
CA VAL A 28 -21.02 -6.46 19.15
C VAL A 28 -21.59 -7.86 18.94
N ARG A 29 -22.40 -8.37 19.88
CA ARG A 29 -23.08 -9.66 19.74
C ARG A 29 -24.07 -9.66 18.56
N ALA A 30 -24.82 -8.58 18.36
CA ALA A 30 -25.78 -8.46 17.27
C ALA A 30 -25.10 -8.43 15.89
N VAL A 31 -23.96 -7.74 15.77
CA VAL A 31 -23.21 -7.62 14.51
C VAL A 31 -22.43 -8.88 14.17
N THR A 32 -21.74 -9.46 15.16
CA THR A 32 -20.83 -10.60 14.93
C THR A 32 -21.52 -11.95 14.99
N GLY A 33 -22.70 -12.05 15.62
CA GLY A 33 -23.37 -13.30 15.92
C GLY A 33 -22.62 -14.21 16.90
N ALA A 34 -21.49 -13.75 17.44
CA ALA A 34 -20.61 -14.52 18.32
C ALA A 34 -20.79 -14.09 19.78
N PRO A 35 -20.58 -15.01 20.75
CA PRO A 35 -20.54 -14.63 22.15
C PRO A 35 -19.34 -13.72 22.41
N VAL A 36 -19.59 -12.67 23.21
CA VAL A 36 -18.55 -11.80 23.73
C VAL A 36 -17.98 -12.38 25.02
N PHE A 37 -16.67 -12.50 25.10
CA PHE A 37 -15.94 -13.07 26.23
C PHE A 37 -15.28 -11.98 27.07
N THR A 38 -15.35 -12.13 28.40
CA THR A 38 -14.96 -11.10 29.38
C THR A 38 -13.95 -11.59 30.41
N ASP A 39 -13.37 -12.79 30.28
CA ASP A 39 -12.48 -13.34 31.31
C ASP A 39 -11.07 -12.71 31.27
N ILE A 40 -10.84 -11.76 30.36
CA ILE A 40 -9.60 -10.98 30.26
C ILE A 40 -9.95 -9.51 30.53
N ASP A 41 -9.13 -8.83 31.32
CA ASP A 41 -9.34 -7.40 31.58
C ASP A 41 -9.13 -6.57 30.30
N PRO A 42 -10.17 -5.86 29.82
CA PRO A 42 -10.10 -5.11 28.57
C PRO A 42 -9.14 -3.92 28.62
N MET A 43 -8.68 -3.48 29.81
CA MET A 43 -7.75 -2.35 29.95
C MET A 43 -6.28 -2.77 29.77
N THR A 44 -5.94 -4.01 30.11
CA THR A 44 -4.55 -4.46 30.19
C THR A 44 -4.17 -5.42 29.06
N VAL A 45 -5.14 -6.07 28.42
CA VAL A 45 -4.92 -7.07 27.36
C VAL A 45 -4.03 -6.57 26.21
N VAL A 46 -4.14 -5.30 25.83
CA VAL A 46 -3.32 -4.73 24.74
C VAL A 46 -1.85 -4.64 25.14
N ALA A 47 -1.57 -4.16 26.36
CA ALA A 47 -0.21 -4.07 26.87
C ALA A 47 0.40 -5.47 27.07
N ALA A 48 -0.39 -6.42 27.55
CA ALA A 48 0.04 -7.82 27.66
C ALA A 48 0.38 -8.42 26.29
N GLY A 49 -0.46 -8.18 25.27
CA GLY A 49 -0.18 -8.63 23.90
C GLY A 49 1.07 -7.99 23.29
N ALA A 50 1.32 -6.71 23.57
CA ALA A 50 2.54 -6.02 23.14
C ALA A 50 3.81 -6.63 23.78
N ALA A 51 3.76 -6.98 25.07
CA ALA A 51 4.86 -7.64 25.76
C ALA A 51 5.15 -9.03 25.16
N VAL A 52 4.12 -9.80 24.84
CA VAL A 52 4.28 -11.09 24.13
C VAL A 52 4.94 -10.87 22.77
N ARG A 53 4.51 -9.87 22.00
CA ARG A 53 5.12 -9.56 20.70
C ARG A 53 6.59 -9.20 20.82
N ALA A 54 6.97 -8.39 21.81
CA ALA A 54 8.37 -8.07 22.07
C ALA A 54 9.18 -9.33 22.42
N GLY A 55 8.67 -10.16 23.34
CA GLY A 55 9.33 -11.43 23.70
C GLY A 55 9.52 -12.40 22.53
N MET A 56 8.59 -12.41 21.57
CA MET A 56 8.76 -13.17 20.32
C MET A 56 9.87 -12.59 19.44
N MET A 57 9.99 -11.26 19.36
CA MET A 57 11.02 -10.58 18.56
C MET A 57 12.41 -10.73 19.18
N ASP A 58 12.50 -10.79 20.51
CA ASP A 58 13.74 -11.01 21.25
C ASP A 58 14.15 -12.50 21.29
N GLY A 59 13.34 -13.40 20.74
CA GLY A 59 13.58 -14.85 20.76
C GLY A 59 13.37 -15.51 22.13
N VAL A 60 12.82 -14.78 23.10
CA VAL A 60 12.50 -15.29 24.45
C VAL A 60 11.28 -16.22 24.43
N LEU A 61 10.37 -15.98 23.49
CA LEU A 61 9.16 -16.78 23.27
C LEU A 61 9.21 -17.48 21.91
N GLU A 62 9.22 -18.81 21.93
CA GLU A 62 9.28 -19.66 20.74
C GLU A 62 7.94 -20.38 20.48
N GLY A 63 7.73 -20.86 19.25
CA GLY A 63 6.55 -21.64 18.86
C GLY A 63 5.30 -20.82 18.50
N PHE A 64 5.44 -19.51 18.33
CA PHE A 64 4.37 -18.61 17.91
C PHE A 64 4.74 -17.89 16.62
N GLU A 65 3.76 -17.74 15.73
CA GLU A 65 3.89 -16.92 14.52
C GLU A 65 2.74 -15.90 14.48
N VAL A 66 3.09 -14.63 14.30
CA VAL A 66 2.12 -13.53 14.18
C VAL A 66 2.36 -12.84 12.85
N ILE A 67 1.33 -12.86 12.01
CA ILE A 67 1.36 -12.41 10.63
C ILE A 67 0.70 -11.03 10.53
N THR A 68 1.31 -10.11 9.79
CA THR A 68 0.72 -8.79 9.54
C THR A 68 -0.40 -8.87 8.48
N PRO A 69 -1.30 -7.88 8.40
CA PRO A 69 -2.35 -7.86 7.38
C PRO A 69 -1.81 -8.00 5.94
N LEU A 70 -0.69 -7.35 5.62
CA LEU A 70 -0.05 -7.43 4.31
C LEU A 70 0.51 -8.82 4.04
N GLN A 71 1.26 -9.40 4.99
CA GLN A 71 1.78 -10.75 4.86
C GLN A 71 0.64 -11.77 4.65
N ALA A 72 -0.47 -11.62 5.39
CA ALA A 72 -1.65 -12.46 5.22
C ALA A 72 -2.31 -12.29 3.84
N ALA A 73 -2.35 -11.06 3.31
CA ALA A 73 -2.89 -10.80 1.98
C ALA A 73 -2.05 -11.46 0.89
N VAL A 74 -0.73 -11.34 0.96
CA VAL A 74 0.22 -11.98 0.03
C VAL A 74 0.09 -13.51 0.08
N LEU A 75 0.06 -14.10 1.28
CA LEU A 75 -0.15 -15.55 1.44
C LEU A 75 -1.48 -16.03 0.84
N ARG A 76 -2.55 -15.24 0.97
CA ARG A 76 -3.85 -15.54 0.35
C ARG A 76 -3.80 -15.43 -1.17
N ALA A 77 -3.14 -14.40 -1.71
CA ALA A 77 -2.97 -14.24 -3.16
C ALA A 77 -2.22 -15.44 -3.76
N PHE A 78 -1.13 -15.89 -3.11
CA PHE A 78 -0.44 -17.11 -3.52
C PHE A 78 -1.33 -18.36 -3.40
N ALA A 79 -2.11 -18.48 -2.32
CA ALA A 79 -3.02 -19.61 -2.13
C ALA A 79 -4.18 -19.64 -3.15
N GLU A 80 -4.60 -18.49 -3.65
CA GLU A 80 -5.65 -18.35 -4.66
C GLU A 80 -5.14 -18.53 -6.10
N GLY A 81 -3.82 -18.68 -6.30
CA GLY A 81 -3.22 -18.86 -7.61
C GLY A 81 -3.30 -17.60 -8.46
N VAL A 82 -2.91 -16.45 -7.90
CA VAL A 82 -2.75 -15.22 -8.70
C VAL A 82 -1.64 -15.46 -9.71
N GLU A 83 -2.05 -15.65 -10.97
CA GLU A 83 -1.17 -15.48 -12.12
C GLU A 83 -0.93 -13.98 -12.26
N ILE A 84 0.33 -13.57 -12.12
CA ILE A 84 0.77 -12.24 -12.53
C ILE A 84 0.75 -12.31 -14.05
N ASP A 85 -0.21 -11.63 -14.66
CA ASP A 85 -0.24 -11.43 -16.10
C ASP A 85 0.91 -10.45 -16.38
N ASP A 86 2.07 -11.00 -16.73
CA ASP A 86 3.22 -10.26 -17.25
C ASP A 86 2.82 -9.73 -18.64
N ALA A 87 1.86 -8.81 -18.68
CA ALA A 87 1.62 -8.01 -19.87
C ALA A 87 2.90 -7.19 -20.04
N GLU A 88 3.72 -7.61 -21.01
CA GLU A 88 4.83 -6.80 -21.52
C GLU A 88 4.24 -5.42 -21.82
N GLU A 89 4.56 -4.43 -20.98
CA GLU A 89 4.37 -3.03 -21.36
C GLU A 89 5.25 -2.87 -22.61
N GLU A 90 4.62 -2.75 -23.78
CA GLU A 90 5.30 -2.28 -24.98
C GLU A 90 5.93 -0.94 -24.59
N ASP A 91 7.27 -0.93 -24.50
CA ASP A 91 8.06 0.27 -24.28
C ASP A 91 7.92 1.09 -25.57
N ASP A 92 6.83 1.85 -25.64
CA ASP A 92 6.63 2.88 -26.64
C ASP A 92 7.66 3.96 -26.33
N GLU A 93 8.92 3.75 -26.76
CA GLU A 93 9.91 4.81 -26.89
C GLU A 93 9.33 5.85 -27.87
N GLU A 94 8.54 6.77 -27.33
CA GLU A 94 7.97 7.90 -28.04
C GLU A 94 9.16 8.79 -28.45
N ASP A 95 9.55 8.67 -29.71
CA ASP A 95 10.60 9.44 -30.34
C ASP A 95 10.19 10.92 -30.36
N TRP A 96 10.68 11.70 -29.39
CA TRP A 96 10.40 13.12 -29.20
C TRP A 96 11.18 14.02 -30.18
N GLU A 97 11.51 13.51 -31.37
CA GLU A 97 12.08 14.31 -32.46
C GLU A 97 10.95 15.10 -33.12
N ASP A 98 10.78 16.37 -32.74
CA ASP A 98 9.90 17.32 -33.44
C ASP A 98 10.69 17.99 -34.58
N PRO A 99 10.54 17.53 -35.84
CA PRO A 99 11.31 18.04 -36.97
C PRO A 99 10.98 19.51 -37.27
N GLU A 100 9.82 20.02 -36.84
CA GLU A 100 9.47 21.44 -37.01
C GLU A 100 10.26 22.31 -36.03
N LEU A 101 10.49 21.83 -34.81
CA LEU A 101 11.31 22.53 -33.80
C LEU A 101 12.78 22.62 -34.24
N GLU A 102 13.31 21.54 -34.82
CA GLU A 102 14.70 21.47 -35.26
C GLU A 102 14.97 22.41 -36.44
N ALA A 103 14.07 22.42 -37.44
CA ALA A 103 14.13 23.35 -38.56
C ALA A 103 14.02 24.82 -38.11
N ALA A 104 13.13 25.11 -37.15
CA ALA A 104 12.97 26.45 -36.60
C ALA A 104 14.23 26.93 -35.85
N MET A 105 14.90 26.04 -35.12
CA MET A 105 16.15 26.35 -34.45
C MET A 105 17.28 26.64 -35.45
N GLU A 106 17.41 25.83 -36.50
CA GLU A 106 18.44 26.03 -37.53
C GLU A 106 18.22 27.36 -38.28
N GLU A 107 16.97 27.70 -38.60
CA GLU A 107 16.63 28.98 -39.20
C GLU A 107 16.96 30.15 -38.27
N ALA A 108 16.65 30.03 -36.97
CA ALA A 108 16.98 31.05 -35.97
C ALA A 108 18.50 31.24 -35.83
N TYR A 109 19.29 30.17 -35.82
CA TYR A 109 20.75 30.24 -35.79
C TYR A 109 21.33 30.91 -37.05
N ALA A 110 20.84 30.54 -38.23
CA ALA A 110 21.25 31.15 -39.49
C ALA A 110 20.87 32.65 -39.54
N GLN A 111 19.73 33.02 -38.97
CA GLN A 111 19.32 34.42 -38.87
C GLN A 111 20.18 35.21 -37.88
N HIS A 112 20.63 34.58 -36.79
CA HIS A 112 21.52 35.22 -35.82
C HIS A 112 22.94 35.41 -36.38
N GLN A 113 23.48 34.45 -37.12
CA GLN A 113 24.79 34.58 -37.80
C GLN A 113 24.77 35.69 -38.85
N ARG A 114 23.71 35.77 -39.68
CA ARG A 114 23.54 36.89 -40.64
C ARG A 114 23.48 38.26 -39.98
N GLN A 115 22.89 38.34 -38.78
CA GLN A 115 22.87 39.59 -38.01
C GLN A 115 24.26 39.95 -37.45
N GLN A 116 25.04 38.97 -36.99
CA GLN A 116 26.40 39.21 -36.50
C GLN A 116 27.36 39.63 -37.61
N GLU A 117 27.25 39.03 -38.80
CA GLU A 117 28.04 39.39 -39.98
C GLU A 117 27.67 40.78 -40.53
N GLY A 118 26.38 41.16 -40.47
CA GLY A 118 25.92 42.50 -40.86
C GLY A 118 26.37 43.62 -39.92
N THR A 119 26.62 43.34 -38.65
CA THR A 119 27.10 44.33 -37.66
C THR A 119 28.61 44.53 -37.66
N ALA A 120 29.40 43.64 -38.28
CA ALA A 120 30.86 43.73 -38.33
C ALA A 120 31.41 44.53 -39.53
N SER A 121 30.55 44.99 -40.46
CA SER A 121 30.97 45.75 -41.66
C SER A 121 30.51 47.22 -41.66
N GLY A 122 30.06 47.74 -40.52
CA GLY A 122 29.50 49.09 -40.37
C GLY A 122 30.28 50.02 -39.42
N GLU A 123 31.57 49.77 -39.18
CA GLU A 123 32.47 50.76 -38.57
C GLU A 123 33.83 50.73 -39.30
N GLY A 124 33.99 51.65 -40.25
CA GLY A 124 35.18 51.90 -41.04
C GLY A 124 34.99 53.13 -41.91
#